data_AF-A0A840AQU1-F1
#
_entry.id   AF-A0A840AQU1-F1
#
_cell.length_a   1.000
_cell.length_b   1.000
_cell.length_c   1.000
_cell.angle_alpha   90.00
_cell.angle_beta   90.00
_cell.angle_gamma   90.00
#
_symmetry.space_group_name_H-M   'P 1'
#
loop_
_entity.id
_entity.type
_entity.pdbx_description
1 polymer ?
#
loop_
_entity_poly.entity_id
_entity_poly.type
_entity_poly.pdbx_seq_one_letter_code
_entity_poly.pdbx_strand_id
1 'polypeptide(L)'
;MTARRRDDRTGYSDASSQAEDVDNCEQLDRQDPIVALLRTCRDRASEVIHAGQTLDAVIATVHPDHYRAARVDVSEFATSGANALSVFAATHEELDEFVDDFANRHPPNGAAERAVLESRRAEKHRALMADAAAITEGRNRAGLPEYLERYEARMAEWIAAARVVARTQPTTLQGCGLMAEFVHERLIADGHFDRDLVASAAKNLSTALAVIAFGKPPLLHS
;
A
#
# COMPACT_ATOMS: atom_id res chain seq x y z
N MET A 1 24.34 -79.11 9.00
CA MET A 1 24.24 -77.66 8.70
C MET A 1 23.47 -77.48 7.42
N THR A 2 22.19 -77.09 7.55
CA THR A 2 21.25 -76.45 6.60
C THR A 2 19.84 -76.94 6.93
N ALA A 3 18.97 -76.04 7.38
CA ALA A 3 17.54 -76.32 7.50
C ALA A 3 16.76 -75.17 6.86
N ARG A 4 16.03 -75.48 5.79
CA ARG A 4 14.88 -74.72 5.32
C ARG A 4 13.72 -74.97 6.30
N ARG A 5 12.96 -73.93 6.65
CA ARG A 5 11.52 -74.06 6.94
C ARG A 5 10.80 -72.76 6.56
N ARG A 6 9.78 -72.93 5.72
CA ARG A 6 8.72 -71.96 5.41
C ARG A 6 7.63 -72.06 6.47
N ASP A 7 7.06 -70.89 6.76
CA ASP A 7 5.68 -70.53 7.06
C ASP A 7 4.79 -71.52 7.84
N ASP A 8 4.19 -71.02 8.92
CA ASP A 8 2.73 -71.04 9.05
C ASP A 8 2.20 -69.86 9.86
N ARG A 9 1.10 -69.30 9.34
CA ARG A 9 0.36 -68.12 9.76
C ARG A 9 -0.46 -68.34 11.03
N THR A 10 -0.70 -67.25 11.77
CA THR A 10 -1.98 -66.80 12.39
C THR A 10 -1.57 -65.70 13.40
N GLY A 11 -2.00 -64.45 13.36
CA GLY A 11 -3.25 -63.85 12.93
C GLY A 11 -3.81 -63.10 14.14
N TYR A 12 -3.61 -61.79 14.23
CA TYR A 12 -4.56 -60.81 14.76
C TYR A 12 -4.15 -59.42 14.30
N SER A 13 -5.11 -58.76 13.68
CA SER A 13 -5.16 -57.36 13.32
C SER A 13 -5.04 -56.47 14.56
N ASP A 14 -4.39 -55.31 14.46
CA ASP A 14 -5.14 -54.09 14.17
C ASP A 14 -4.20 -52.90 13.98
N ALA A 15 -4.45 -52.23 12.85
CA ALA A 15 -4.02 -50.89 12.59
C ALA A 15 -4.79 -49.95 13.54
N SER A 16 -4.17 -49.54 14.65
CA SER A 16 -4.68 -48.48 15.52
C SER A 16 -3.56 -47.95 16.42
N SER A 17 -2.56 -47.27 15.83
CA SER A 17 -1.70 -46.38 16.62
C SER A 17 -1.15 -45.18 15.82
N GLN A 18 -1.72 -44.86 14.66
CA GLN A 18 -1.33 -43.71 13.84
C GLN A 18 -2.45 -42.69 13.62
N ALA A 19 -3.49 -42.70 14.47
CA ALA A 19 -4.63 -41.78 14.35
C ALA A 19 -4.80 -40.81 15.55
N GLU A 20 -3.96 -40.88 16.59
CA GLU A 20 -4.13 -40.01 17.78
C GLU A 20 -3.17 -38.81 17.84
N ASP A 21 -2.17 -38.72 16.97
CA ASP A 21 -1.21 -37.59 16.98
C ASP A 21 -1.51 -36.49 15.94
N VAL A 22 -2.45 -36.71 15.02
CA VAL A 22 -2.81 -35.71 14.00
C VAL A 22 -3.92 -34.76 14.49
N ASP A 23 -4.70 -35.17 15.49
CA ASP A 23 -5.85 -34.39 15.99
C ASP A 23 -5.48 -33.38 17.10
N ASN A 24 -4.26 -33.46 17.64
CA ASN A 24 -3.80 -32.57 18.72
C ASN A 24 -3.25 -31.22 18.22
N CYS A 25 -2.83 -31.14 16.95
CA CYS A 25 -2.39 -29.87 16.35
C CYS A 25 -3.57 -28.95 16.00
N GLU A 26 -4.73 -29.50 15.65
CA GLU A 26 -5.93 -28.69 15.36
C GLU A 26 -6.69 -28.23 16.61
N GLN A 27 -6.50 -28.90 17.76
CA GLN A 27 -7.14 -28.50 19.03
C GLN A 27 -6.38 -27.38 19.78
N LEU A 28 -5.05 -27.28 19.61
CA LEU A 28 -4.24 -26.19 20.20
C LEU A 28 -4.49 -24.82 19.53
N ASP A 29 -5.03 -24.82 18.31
CA ASP A 29 -5.39 -23.60 17.57
C ASP A 29 -6.53 -22.80 18.21
N ARG A 30 -7.29 -23.37 19.16
CA ARG A 30 -8.46 -22.72 19.75
C ARG A 30 -8.20 -21.93 21.03
N GLN A 31 -6.98 -21.89 21.56
CA GLN A 31 -6.73 -21.33 22.90
C GLN A 31 -5.82 -20.10 22.97
N ASP A 32 -5.08 -19.75 21.93
CA ASP A 32 -4.29 -18.52 21.93
C ASP A 32 -4.96 -17.43 21.05
N PRO A 33 -5.61 -16.42 21.66
CA PRO A 33 -6.24 -15.32 20.92
C PRO A 33 -5.23 -14.57 20.03
N ILE A 34 -3.93 -14.67 20.33
CA ILE A 34 -2.88 -14.06 19.52
C ILE A 34 -2.61 -14.84 18.23
N VAL A 35 -2.77 -16.16 18.22
CA VAL A 35 -2.57 -16.98 17.01
C VAL A 35 -3.64 -16.62 15.99
N ALA A 36 -4.90 -16.48 16.44
CA ALA A 36 -6.00 -16.01 15.59
C ALA A 36 -5.74 -14.60 15.04
N LEU A 37 -5.23 -13.69 15.88
CA LEU A 37 -4.92 -12.32 15.48
C LEU A 37 -3.74 -12.24 14.48
N LEU A 38 -2.69 -13.04 14.68
CA LEU A 38 -1.54 -13.12 13.78
C LEU A 38 -1.92 -13.72 12.43
N ARG A 39 -2.77 -14.75 12.40
CA ARG A 39 -3.37 -15.28 11.17
C ARG A 39 -4.18 -14.22 10.44
N THR A 40 -5.01 -13.48 11.18
CA THR A 40 -5.76 -12.34 10.61
C THR A 40 -4.80 -11.32 9.97
N CYS A 41 -3.70 -10.96 10.64
CA CYS A 41 -2.72 -10.03 10.08
C CYS A 41 -2.04 -10.57 8.81
N ARG A 42 -1.72 -11.86 8.78
CA ARG A 42 -1.16 -12.52 7.59
C ARG A 42 -2.15 -12.50 6.43
N ASP A 43 -3.39 -12.84 6.69
CA ASP A 43 -4.44 -12.88 5.67
C ASP A 43 -4.70 -11.46 5.12
N ARG A 44 -4.75 -10.45 6.00
CA ARG A 44 -4.84 -9.03 5.59
C ARG A 44 -3.62 -8.55 4.80
N ALA A 45 -2.41 -8.96 5.18
CA ALA A 45 -1.21 -8.63 4.42
C ALA A 45 -1.29 -9.22 3.00
N SER A 46 -1.78 -10.45 2.86
CA SER A 46 -2.00 -11.09 1.56
C SER A 46 -3.05 -10.34 0.71
N GLU A 47 -4.16 -9.92 1.32
CA GLU A 47 -5.19 -9.09 0.66
C GLU A 47 -4.64 -7.76 0.13
N VAL A 48 -3.75 -7.12 0.90
CA VAL A 48 -3.07 -5.87 0.51
C VAL A 48 -2.08 -6.12 -0.64
N ILE A 49 -1.26 -7.18 -0.56
CA ILE A 49 -0.31 -7.52 -1.62
C ILE A 49 -1.05 -7.77 -2.94
N HIS A 50 -2.12 -8.56 -2.90
CA HIS A 50 -2.93 -8.82 -4.08
C HIS A 50 -3.64 -7.57 -4.61
N ALA A 51 -4.12 -6.70 -3.71
CA ALA A 51 -4.66 -5.40 -4.09
C ALA A 51 -3.60 -4.53 -4.79
N GLY A 52 -2.36 -4.52 -4.29
CA GLY A 52 -1.23 -3.81 -4.89
C GLY A 52 -0.93 -4.29 -6.32
N GLN A 53 -0.87 -5.60 -6.55
CA GLN A 53 -0.70 -6.16 -7.90
C GLN A 53 -1.83 -5.72 -8.86
N THR A 54 -3.05 -5.59 -8.34
CA THR A 54 -4.19 -5.11 -9.13
C THR A 54 -4.09 -3.61 -9.39
N LEU A 55 -3.63 -2.82 -8.41
CA LEU A 55 -3.35 -1.40 -8.58
C LEU A 55 -2.29 -1.18 -9.66
N ASP A 56 -1.22 -1.98 -9.66
CA ASP A 56 -0.18 -1.94 -10.71
C ASP A 56 -0.77 -2.24 -12.09
N ALA A 57 -1.68 -3.23 -12.18
CA ALA A 57 -2.36 -3.55 -13.44
C ALA A 57 -3.27 -2.39 -13.91
N VAL A 58 -4.01 -1.76 -13.00
CA VAL A 58 -4.81 -0.56 -13.32
C VAL A 58 -3.90 0.58 -13.79
N ILE A 59 -2.79 0.82 -13.08
CA ILE A 59 -1.83 1.86 -13.43
C ILE A 59 -1.24 1.63 -14.82
N ALA A 60 -0.92 0.38 -15.17
CA ALA A 60 -0.41 0.02 -16.49
C ALA A 60 -1.39 0.29 -17.64
N THR A 61 -2.70 0.36 -17.36
CA THR A 61 -3.72 0.68 -18.37
C THR A 61 -3.97 2.18 -18.55
N VAL A 62 -3.49 3.01 -17.64
CA VAL A 62 -3.66 4.46 -17.70
C VAL A 62 -2.61 5.06 -18.64
N HIS A 63 -3.04 5.85 -19.63
CA HIS A 63 -2.13 6.53 -20.54
C HIS A 63 -1.17 7.46 -19.75
N PRO A 64 0.14 7.52 -20.08
CA PRO A 64 1.10 8.37 -19.35
C PRO A 64 0.67 9.83 -19.21
N ASP A 65 -0.02 10.37 -20.21
CA ASP A 65 -0.54 11.75 -20.17
C ASP A 65 -1.67 11.98 -19.13
N HIS A 66 -2.29 10.92 -18.60
CA HIS A 66 -3.27 11.06 -17.52
C HIS A 66 -2.61 11.08 -16.12
N TYR A 67 -1.30 10.81 -16.04
CA TYR A 67 -0.52 10.91 -14.80
C TYR A 67 0.12 12.27 -14.59
N ARG A 68 0.35 13.04 -15.66
CA ARG A 68 0.91 14.39 -15.52
C ARG A 68 -0.08 15.34 -14.86
N ALA A 69 0.45 16.45 -14.36
CA ALA A 69 -0.35 17.62 -14.05
C ALA A 69 -0.98 18.19 -15.34
N ALA A 70 -2.15 18.82 -15.18
CA ALA A 70 -2.73 19.62 -16.26
C ALA A 70 -1.76 20.74 -16.61
N ARG A 71 -1.64 21.07 -17.90
CA ARG A 71 -0.75 22.14 -18.35
C ARG A 71 -1.25 22.77 -19.65
N VAL A 72 -0.97 24.06 -19.83
CA VAL A 72 -1.26 24.78 -21.07
C VAL A 72 -0.02 25.51 -21.57
N ASP A 73 0.18 25.50 -22.89
CA ASP A 73 1.24 26.27 -23.55
C ASP A 73 0.86 27.76 -23.66
N VAL A 74 1.71 28.63 -23.14
CA VAL A 74 1.53 30.10 -23.12
C VAL A 74 2.41 30.84 -24.14
N SER A 75 3.06 30.12 -25.08
CA SER A 75 3.92 30.71 -26.13
C SER A 75 3.21 31.74 -27.02
N GLU A 76 1.89 31.59 -27.18
CA GLU A 76 1.06 32.42 -28.07
C GLU A 76 0.71 33.80 -27.49
N PHE A 77 1.17 34.16 -26.29
CA PHE A 77 1.04 35.54 -25.80
C PHE A 77 2.02 36.51 -26.50
N ALA A 78 3.05 36.01 -27.19
CA ALA A 78 4.01 36.84 -27.92
C ALA A 78 3.34 37.67 -29.04
N THR A 79 3.52 38.99 -29.00
CA THR A 79 2.99 39.96 -29.99
C THR A 79 3.94 40.25 -31.15
N SER A 80 5.19 39.76 -31.11
CA SER A 80 6.12 39.83 -32.25
C SER A 80 6.98 38.57 -32.32
N GLY A 81 7.07 37.98 -33.52
CA GLY A 81 7.56 36.60 -33.76
C GLY A 81 9.05 36.34 -33.58
N ALA A 82 9.74 36.98 -32.63
CA ALA A 82 11.20 36.86 -32.49
C ALA A 82 11.71 36.20 -31.20
N ASN A 83 10.86 35.84 -30.23
CA ASN A 83 11.30 35.08 -29.05
C ASN A 83 10.18 34.13 -28.56
N ALA A 84 10.00 33.00 -29.24
CA ALA A 84 9.13 31.94 -28.77
C ALA A 84 9.89 31.11 -27.71
N LEU A 85 9.65 31.43 -26.43
CA LEU A 85 9.98 30.54 -25.33
C LEU A 85 8.74 29.69 -25.05
N SER A 86 8.88 28.36 -25.17
CA SER A 86 7.83 27.42 -24.75
C SER A 86 7.77 27.36 -23.23
N VAL A 87 6.96 28.24 -22.67
CA VAL A 87 6.61 28.25 -21.25
C VAL A 87 5.24 27.57 -21.10
N PHE A 88 5.10 26.76 -20.05
CA PHE A 88 3.83 26.10 -19.70
C PHE A 88 3.36 26.64 -18.35
N ALA A 89 2.05 26.82 -18.21
CA ALA A 89 1.39 27.05 -16.92
C ALA A 89 0.64 25.78 -16.50
N ALA A 90 0.80 25.37 -15.25
CA ALA A 90 0.12 24.21 -14.66
C ALA A 90 -1.09 24.64 -13.80
N THR A 91 -1.13 25.90 -13.36
CA THR A 91 -2.26 26.47 -12.60
C THR A 91 -2.85 27.72 -13.26
N HIS A 92 -4.05 28.11 -12.80
CA HIS A 92 -4.67 29.36 -13.23
C HIS A 92 -3.86 30.57 -12.75
N GLU A 93 -3.31 30.50 -11.54
CA GLU A 93 -2.47 31.54 -10.95
C GLU A 93 -1.15 31.72 -11.72
N GLU A 94 -0.47 30.64 -12.09
CA GLU A 94 0.76 30.71 -12.91
C GLU A 94 0.49 31.32 -14.29
N LEU A 95 -0.67 31.01 -14.87
CA LEU A 95 -1.11 31.62 -16.14
C LEU A 95 -1.38 33.12 -15.95
N ASP A 96 -2.05 33.51 -14.87
CA ASP A 96 -2.36 34.90 -14.54
C ASP A 96 -1.08 35.72 -14.33
N GLU A 97 -0.16 35.22 -13.50
CA GLU A 97 1.14 35.83 -13.24
C GLU A 97 1.92 36.00 -14.54
N PHE A 98 1.95 34.98 -15.40
CA PHE A 98 2.64 35.06 -16.70
C PHE A 98 2.05 36.15 -17.59
N VAL A 99 0.72 36.23 -17.68
CA VAL A 99 0.02 37.23 -18.51
C VAL A 99 0.26 38.64 -17.99
N ASP A 100 0.19 38.83 -16.67
CA ASP A 100 0.40 40.14 -16.04
C ASP A 100 1.87 40.59 -16.20
N ASP A 101 2.84 39.68 -16.01
CA ASP A 101 4.26 39.95 -16.26
C ASP A 101 4.52 40.31 -17.72
N PHE A 102 3.88 39.60 -18.66
CA PHE A 102 3.97 39.87 -20.08
C PHE A 102 3.42 41.27 -20.41
N ALA A 103 2.24 41.62 -19.89
CA ALA A 103 1.61 42.92 -20.10
C ALA A 103 2.48 44.07 -19.55
N ASN A 104 3.15 43.85 -18.42
CA ASN A 104 4.04 44.85 -17.82
C ASN A 104 5.30 45.09 -18.66
N ARG A 105 5.88 44.03 -19.24
CA ARG A 105 7.08 44.13 -20.10
C ARG A 105 6.75 44.60 -21.51
N HIS A 106 5.55 44.29 -22.00
CA HIS A 106 5.05 44.65 -23.32
C HIS A 106 3.66 45.30 -23.21
N PRO A 107 3.60 46.58 -22.79
CA PRO A 107 2.33 47.26 -22.58
C PRO A 107 1.50 47.31 -23.87
N PRO A 108 0.22 46.93 -23.84
CA PRO A 108 -0.65 47.01 -25.01
C PRO A 108 -0.85 48.46 -25.47
N ASN A 109 -0.73 48.72 -26.76
CA ASN A 109 -0.92 50.03 -27.40
C ASN A 109 -2.41 50.36 -27.57
N GLY A 110 -3.13 50.50 -26.45
CA GLY A 110 -4.52 50.92 -26.41
C GLY A 110 -5.53 49.78 -26.19
N ALA A 111 -6.80 50.12 -26.34
CA ALA A 111 -7.92 49.25 -25.92
C ALA A 111 -8.03 47.95 -26.74
N ALA A 112 -7.71 47.99 -28.03
CA ALA A 112 -7.82 46.84 -28.92
C ALA A 112 -6.80 45.73 -28.56
N GLU A 113 -5.54 46.10 -28.34
CA GLU A 113 -4.50 45.13 -27.96
C GLU A 113 -4.74 44.54 -26.56
N ARG A 114 -5.26 45.35 -25.63
CA ARG A 114 -5.67 44.85 -24.30
C ARG A 114 -6.80 43.83 -24.41
N ALA A 115 -7.80 44.06 -25.26
CA ALA A 115 -8.89 43.11 -25.48
C ALA A 115 -8.38 41.78 -26.09
N VAL A 116 -7.40 41.83 -26.98
CA VAL A 116 -6.76 40.62 -27.53
C VAL A 116 -6.03 39.84 -26.44
N LEU A 117 -5.28 40.52 -25.57
CA LEU A 117 -4.57 39.88 -24.47
C LEU A 117 -5.52 39.17 -23.50
N GLU A 118 -6.58 39.85 -23.07
CA GLU A 118 -7.61 39.27 -22.20
C GLU A 118 -8.35 38.10 -22.87
N SER A 119 -8.62 38.21 -24.18
CA SER A 119 -9.24 37.10 -24.92
C SER A 119 -8.34 35.86 -24.94
N ARG A 120 -7.02 36.03 -25.10
CA ARG A 120 -6.05 34.93 -25.06
C ARG A 120 -5.92 34.35 -23.65
N ARG A 121 -5.90 35.18 -22.60
CA ARG A 121 -5.95 34.76 -21.19
C ARG A 121 -7.13 33.82 -20.96
N ALA A 122 -8.33 34.26 -21.33
CA ALA A 122 -9.54 33.45 -21.18
C ALA A 122 -9.53 32.15 -22.00
N GLU A 123 -8.90 32.14 -23.18
CA GLU A 123 -8.73 30.93 -24.00
C GLU A 123 -7.80 29.91 -23.31
N LYS A 124 -6.68 30.36 -22.76
CA LYS A 124 -5.71 29.48 -22.09
C LYS A 124 -6.25 28.91 -20.78
N HIS A 125 -7.02 29.67 -20.00
CA HIS A 125 -7.74 29.10 -18.85
C HIS A 125 -8.73 28.01 -19.28
N ARG A 126 -9.49 28.23 -20.36
CA ARG A 126 -10.41 27.20 -20.89
C ARG A 126 -9.66 25.94 -21.34
N ALA A 127 -8.50 26.10 -21.98
CA ALA A 127 -7.66 24.98 -22.37
C ALA A 127 -7.10 24.21 -21.15
N LEU A 128 -6.65 24.92 -20.11
CA LEU A 128 -6.18 24.30 -18.87
C LEU A 128 -7.30 23.52 -18.16
N MET A 129 -8.51 24.08 -18.10
CA MET A 129 -9.68 23.39 -17.55
C MET A 129 -10.05 22.15 -18.37
N ALA A 130 -10.02 22.24 -19.70
CA ALA A 130 -10.31 21.12 -20.58
C ALA A 130 -9.28 19.99 -20.43
N ASP A 131 -8.00 20.33 -20.30
CA ASP A 131 -6.92 19.37 -20.05
C ASP A 131 -7.08 18.68 -18.67
N ALA A 132 -7.38 19.46 -17.63
CA ALA A 132 -7.68 18.91 -16.30
C ALA A 132 -8.89 17.97 -16.31
N ALA A 133 -9.93 18.32 -17.06
CA ALA A 133 -11.11 17.48 -17.24
C ALA A 133 -10.76 16.18 -17.98
N ALA A 134 -9.97 16.25 -19.07
CA ALA A 134 -9.53 15.07 -19.83
C ALA A 134 -8.66 14.13 -18.98
N ILE A 135 -7.74 14.67 -18.18
CA ILE A 135 -6.94 13.90 -17.22
C ILE A 135 -7.84 13.20 -16.21
N THR A 136 -8.79 13.92 -15.64
CA THR A 136 -9.74 13.37 -14.65
C THR A 136 -10.60 12.27 -15.26
N GLU A 137 -11.16 12.50 -16.45
CA GLU A 137 -11.95 11.51 -17.18
C GLU A 137 -11.11 10.26 -17.51
N GLY A 138 -9.87 10.45 -17.96
CA GLY A 138 -8.94 9.37 -18.25
C GLY A 138 -8.66 8.49 -17.02
N ARG A 139 -8.47 9.09 -15.85
CA ARG A 139 -8.30 8.39 -14.57
C ARG A 139 -9.59 7.64 -14.17
N ASN A 140 -10.74 8.29 -14.30
CA ASN A 140 -12.04 7.70 -13.97
C ASN A 140 -12.36 6.50 -14.86
N ARG A 141 -12.09 6.60 -16.18
CA ARG A 141 -12.31 5.52 -17.13
C ARG A 141 -11.48 4.28 -16.83
N ALA A 142 -10.27 4.47 -16.30
CA ALA A 142 -9.43 3.37 -15.83
C ALA A 142 -9.84 2.84 -14.44
N GLY A 143 -10.83 3.45 -13.78
CA GLY A 143 -11.26 3.08 -12.44
C GLY A 143 -10.26 3.43 -11.33
N LEU A 144 -9.22 4.23 -11.63
CA LEU A 144 -8.12 4.49 -10.70
C LEU A 144 -8.60 5.04 -9.33
N PRO A 145 -9.53 6.00 -9.25
CA PRO A 145 -9.98 6.51 -7.95
C PRO A 145 -10.66 5.45 -7.09
N GLU A 146 -11.55 4.65 -7.65
CA GLU A 146 -12.25 3.57 -6.92
C GLU A 146 -11.27 2.51 -6.42
N TYR A 147 -10.25 2.19 -7.22
CA TYR A 147 -9.19 1.27 -6.79
C TYR A 147 -8.33 1.84 -5.68
N LEU A 148 -7.93 3.12 -5.77
CA LEU A 148 -7.16 3.79 -4.72
C LEU A 148 -7.94 3.82 -3.40
N GLU A 149 -9.22 4.13 -3.42
CA GLU A 149 -10.07 4.11 -2.23
C GLU A 149 -10.10 2.72 -1.57
N ARG A 150 -10.30 1.66 -2.36
CA ARG A 150 -10.25 0.28 -1.84
C ARG A 150 -8.88 -0.10 -1.31
N TYR A 151 -7.82 0.30 -2.00
CA TYR A 151 -6.44 0.02 -1.58
C TYR A 151 -6.13 0.72 -0.25
N GLU A 152 -6.47 1.99 -0.12
CA GLU A 152 -6.28 2.78 1.10
C GLU A 152 -7.08 2.20 2.28
N ALA A 153 -8.34 1.80 2.05
CA ALA A 153 -9.16 1.14 3.07
C ALA A 153 -8.51 -0.17 3.56
N ARG A 154 -8.05 -1.03 2.63
CA ARG A 154 -7.35 -2.29 2.98
C ARG A 154 -6.05 -2.03 3.73
N MET A 155 -5.27 -1.04 3.29
CA MET A 155 -4.05 -0.61 3.99
C MET A 155 -4.35 -0.14 5.41
N ALA A 156 -5.40 0.65 5.60
CA ALA A 156 -5.81 1.14 6.92
C ALA A 156 -6.25 -0.01 7.85
N GLU A 157 -7.06 -0.96 7.35
CA GLU A 157 -7.48 -2.15 8.11
C GLU A 157 -6.27 -3.00 8.53
N TRP A 158 -5.33 -3.20 7.61
CA TRP A 158 -4.11 -3.95 7.89
C TRP A 158 -3.22 -3.25 8.93
N ILE A 159 -3.00 -1.95 8.82
CA ILE A 159 -2.25 -1.15 9.82
C ILE A 159 -2.94 -1.25 11.19
N ALA A 160 -4.27 -1.19 11.24
CA ALA A 160 -5.01 -1.34 12.48
C ALA A 160 -4.78 -2.72 13.12
N ALA A 161 -4.89 -3.80 12.34
CA ALA A 161 -4.63 -5.16 12.82
C ALA A 161 -3.18 -5.32 13.31
N ALA A 162 -2.21 -4.83 12.54
CA ALA A 162 -0.79 -4.83 12.88
C ALA A 162 -0.50 -4.10 14.21
N ARG A 163 -1.19 -2.98 14.47
CA ARG A 163 -1.05 -2.24 15.75
C ARG A 163 -1.56 -3.03 16.94
N VAL A 164 -2.64 -3.79 16.79
CA VAL A 164 -3.17 -4.66 17.86
C VAL A 164 -2.16 -5.78 18.15
N VAL A 165 -1.63 -6.43 17.11
CA VAL A 165 -0.58 -7.45 17.25
C VAL A 165 0.63 -6.90 17.99
N ALA A 166 1.16 -5.75 17.55
CA ALA A 166 2.36 -5.16 18.13
C ALA A 166 2.23 -4.79 19.62
N ARG A 167 1.00 -4.67 20.13
CA ARG A 167 0.70 -4.37 21.55
C ARG A 167 0.34 -5.61 22.37
N THR A 168 0.15 -6.76 21.73
CA THR A 168 -0.26 -7.99 22.42
C THR A 168 0.95 -8.89 22.62
N GLN A 169 1.10 -9.45 23.82
CA GLN A 169 2.19 -10.38 24.14
C GLN A 169 1.74 -11.83 23.92
N PRO A 170 2.45 -12.64 23.10
CA PRO A 170 2.07 -14.03 22.91
C PRO A 170 2.27 -14.84 24.20
N THR A 171 1.39 -15.80 24.45
CA THR A 171 1.44 -16.67 25.64
C THR A 171 1.90 -18.09 25.31
N THR A 172 1.87 -18.46 24.04
CA THR A 172 2.31 -19.77 23.54
C THR A 172 3.56 -19.66 22.64
N LEU A 173 4.30 -20.76 22.50
CA LEU A 173 5.44 -20.83 21.56
C LEU A 173 5.01 -20.66 20.10
N GLN A 174 3.82 -21.16 19.74
CA GLN A 174 3.25 -20.99 18.40
C GLN A 174 2.96 -19.51 18.11
N GLY A 175 2.35 -18.79 19.06
CA GLY A 175 2.15 -17.35 18.97
C GLY A 175 3.47 -16.56 18.88
N CYS A 176 4.51 -17.00 19.59
CA CYS A 176 5.85 -16.43 19.47
C CYS A 176 6.45 -16.63 18.07
N GLY A 177 6.31 -17.83 17.50
CA GLY A 177 6.77 -18.14 16.14
C GLY A 177 6.12 -17.23 15.10
N LEU A 178 4.79 -17.12 15.13
CA LEU A 178 4.03 -16.25 14.22
C LEU A 178 4.35 -14.75 14.41
N MET A 179 4.58 -14.30 15.65
CA MET A 179 5.00 -12.92 15.92
C MET A 179 6.42 -12.66 15.40
N ALA A 180 7.32 -13.64 15.46
CA ALA A 180 8.66 -13.54 14.89
C ALA A 180 8.63 -13.42 13.36
N GLU A 181 7.79 -14.22 12.69
CA GLU A 181 7.53 -14.10 11.25
C GLU A 181 7.00 -12.69 10.92
N PHE A 182 5.98 -12.22 11.65
CA PHE A 182 5.44 -10.88 11.49
C PHE A 182 6.52 -9.79 11.64
N VAL A 183 7.34 -9.83 12.70
CA VAL A 183 8.43 -8.85 12.89
C VAL A 183 9.43 -8.92 11.74
N HIS A 184 9.81 -10.11 11.29
CA HIS A 184 10.78 -10.31 10.22
C HIS A 184 10.27 -9.77 8.87
N GLU A 185 9.03 -10.12 8.50
CA GLU A 185 8.38 -9.62 7.27
C GLU A 185 8.29 -8.09 7.27
N ARG A 186 7.97 -7.47 8.41
CA ARG A 186 7.87 -6.00 8.53
C ARG A 186 9.22 -5.29 8.54
N LEU A 187 10.29 -5.95 9.00
CA LEU A 187 11.66 -5.41 8.93
C LEU A 187 12.23 -5.46 7.51
N ILE A 188 11.84 -6.46 6.72
CA ILE A 188 12.31 -6.65 5.33
C ILE A 188 11.49 -5.82 4.33
N ALA A 189 10.22 -5.55 4.64
CA ALA A 189 9.38 -4.67 3.82
C ALA A 189 9.87 -3.22 3.91
N ASP A 190 10.73 -2.84 2.96
CA ASP A 190 11.36 -1.53 2.83
C ASP A 190 10.34 -0.36 2.92
N GLY A 191 10.62 0.58 3.83
CA GLY A 191 10.18 1.98 3.76
C GLY A 191 8.77 2.35 4.22
N HIS A 192 7.80 1.42 4.26
CA HIS A 192 6.39 1.78 4.51
C HIS A 192 5.84 1.48 5.91
N PHE A 193 6.60 0.77 6.74
CA PHE A 193 6.13 0.39 8.08
C PHE A 193 6.72 1.24 9.20
N ASP A 194 5.84 1.55 10.15
CA ASP A 194 6.15 2.23 11.39
C ASP A 194 7.18 1.42 12.20
N ARG A 195 8.40 1.94 12.30
CA ARG A 195 9.50 1.29 13.04
C ARG A 195 9.16 1.09 14.51
N ASP A 196 8.33 1.97 15.08
CA ASP A 196 7.92 1.88 16.48
C ASP A 196 6.97 0.69 16.70
N LEU A 197 6.12 0.39 15.71
CA LEU A 197 5.24 -0.78 15.72
C LEU A 197 6.07 -2.07 15.71
N VAL A 198 7.07 -2.15 14.84
CA VAL A 198 7.97 -3.31 14.75
C VAL A 198 8.77 -3.48 16.05
N ALA A 199 9.31 -2.40 16.60
CA ALA A 199 10.03 -2.42 17.87
C ALA A 199 9.14 -2.88 19.03
N SER A 200 7.88 -2.43 19.08
CA SER A 200 6.90 -2.87 20.09
C SER A 200 6.60 -4.37 19.96
N ALA A 201 6.37 -4.87 18.75
CA ALA A 201 6.15 -6.29 18.49
C ALA A 201 7.37 -7.14 18.90
N ALA A 202 8.59 -6.69 18.56
CA ALA A 202 9.83 -7.36 18.96
C ALA A 202 10.04 -7.38 20.48
N LYS A 203 9.72 -6.29 21.18
CA LYS A 203 9.76 -6.23 22.65
C LYS A 203 8.77 -7.22 23.27
N ASN A 204 7.55 -7.28 22.76
CA ASN A 204 6.53 -8.21 23.24
C ASN A 204 6.91 -9.67 22.99
N LEU A 205 7.49 -9.97 21.81
CA LEU A 205 8.04 -11.28 21.49
C LEU A 205 9.17 -11.68 22.47
N SER A 206 10.14 -10.79 22.69
CA SER A 206 11.25 -11.04 23.63
C SER A 206 10.74 -11.29 25.05
N THR A 207 9.77 -10.49 25.50
CA THR A 207 9.15 -10.65 26.82
C THR A 207 8.41 -11.98 26.93
N ALA A 208 7.63 -12.36 25.92
CA ALA A 208 6.93 -13.65 25.88
C ALA A 208 7.87 -14.85 25.95
N LEU A 209 8.95 -14.84 25.15
CA LEU A 209 9.96 -15.90 25.19
C LEU A 209 10.61 -15.99 26.57
N ALA A 210 10.88 -14.87 27.23
CA ALA A 210 11.41 -14.87 28.59
C ALA A 210 10.41 -15.44 29.62
N VAL A 211 9.12 -15.10 29.52
CA VAL A 211 8.08 -15.67 30.38
C VAL A 211 7.98 -17.19 30.19
N ILE A 212 7.91 -17.64 28.94
CA ILE A 212 7.75 -19.07 28.61
C ILE A 212 8.98 -19.89 29.01
N ALA A 213 10.19 -19.39 28.72
CA ALA A 213 11.43 -20.11 29.00
C ALA A 213 11.80 -20.13 30.48
N PHE A 214 11.47 -19.08 31.24
CA PHE A 214 11.95 -18.91 32.62
C PHE A 214 10.84 -18.86 33.69
N GLY A 215 9.55 -18.97 33.30
CA GLY A 215 8.41 -18.98 34.21
C GLY A 215 8.21 -17.67 35.00
N LYS A 216 8.86 -16.58 34.60
CA LYS A 216 8.74 -15.27 35.27
C LYS A 216 7.56 -14.49 34.71
N PRO A 217 6.70 -13.86 35.53
CA PRO A 217 5.65 -13.00 35.01
C PRO A 217 6.23 -11.80 34.24
N PRO A 218 5.52 -11.28 33.22
CA PRO A 218 6.02 -10.17 32.42
C PRO A 218 6.27 -8.93 33.29
N LEU A 219 7.39 -8.24 33.05
CA LEU A 219 7.69 -6.95 33.66
C LEU A 219 6.74 -5.89 33.05
N LEU A 220 5.53 -5.81 33.61
CA LEU A 220 4.61 -4.71 33.37
C LEU A 220 5.19 -3.47 34.03
N HIS A 221 5.89 -2.63 33.26
CA HIS A 221 6.22 -1.29 33.70
C HIS A 221 5.01 -0.37 33.50
N SER A 222 4.71 0.34 34.58
CA SER A 222 3.76 1.44 34.74
C SER A 222 4.01 2.58 33.75
#